data_AF-A0A834I1L1-F1
#
_entry.id   AF-A0A834I1L1-F1
#
_cell.length_a   1.000
_cell.length_b   1.000
_cell.length_c   1.000
_cell.angle_alpha   90.00
_cell.angle_beta   90.00
_cell.angle_gamma   90.00
#
_symmetry.space_group_name_H-M   'P 1'
#
loop_
_entity.id
_entity.type
_entity.pdbx_description
1 polymer ?
#
loop_
_entity_poly.entity_id
_entity_poly.type
_entity_poly.pdbx_seq_one_letter_code
_entity_poly.pdbx_strand_id
1 'polypeptide(L)'
;MLWAETNLIGCGFAFYYDPSKGYTKNYVCNYGPGGNVLGQTPYEKGYPRCNEYGLQESSRYSGLCLKPNNYYYGISNFILDRVSH
;
A
#
# COMPACT_ATOMS: atom_id res chain seq x y z
N MET A 1 7.62 -1.44 4.09
CA MET A 1 7.46 -2.19 2.83
C MET A 1 7.48 -1.16 1.72
N LEU A 2 8.18 -1.43 0.61
CA LEU A 2 8.43 -0.46 -0.47
C LEU A 2 7.90 -1.05 -1.77
N TRP A 3 6.66 -0.71 -2.12
CA TRP A 3 6.04 -1.05 -3.40
C TRP A 3 5.08 0.10 -3.74
N ALA A 4 5.32 0.81 -4.85
CA ALA A 4 4.71 2.10 -5.15
C ALA A 4 3.17 2.03 -5.18
N GLU A 5 2.63 0.92 -5.69
CA GLU A 5 1.19 0.72 -5.80
C GLU A 5 0.55 0.31 -4.47
N THR A 6 1.31 -0.25 -3.52
CA THR A 6 0.82 -0.69 -2.21
C THR A 6 0.52 0.51 -1.32
N ASN A 7 -0.76 0.73 -1.03
CA ASN A 7 -1.24 1.91 -0.29
C ASN A 7 -2.23 1.58 0.84
N LEU A 8 -2.45 0.30 1.10
CA LEU A 8 -3.25 -0.23 2.20
C LEU A 8 -2.40 -1.21 3.03
N ILE A 9 -2.63 -1.19 4.33
CA ILE A 9 -2.06 -2.16 5.27
C ILE A 9 -3.11 -2.50 6.33
N GLY A 10 -3.22 -3.78 6.65
CA GLY A 10 -4.01 -4.28 7.78
C GLY A 10 -3.16 -5.22 8.61
N CYS A 11 -3.04 -4.97 9.91
CA CYS A 11 -2.23 -5.78 10.82
C CYS A 11 -3.06 -6.42 11.93
N GLY A 12 -2.67 -7.61 12.34
CA GLY A 12 -3.24 -8.37 13.44
C GLY A 12 -2.17 -8.90 14.38
N PHE A 13 -2.58 -9.20 15.61
CA PHE A 13 -1.72 -9.70 16.67
C PHE A 13 -2.35 -10.92 17.34
N ALA A 14 -1.52 -11.92 17.63
CA ALA A 14 -1.90 -13.07 18.45
C ALA A 14 -0.81 -13.34 19.48
N PHE A 15 -1.22 -13.62 20.72
CA PHE A 15 -0.35 -14.10 21.79
C PHE A 15 -0.80 -15.48 22.22
N TYR A 16 0.10 -16.46 22.13
CA TYR A 16 -0.21 -17.86 22.42
C TYR A 16 1.02 -18.60 22.95
N TYR A 17 0.80 -19.76 23.54
CA TYR A 17 1.88 -20.66 23.91
C TYR A 17 2.11 -21.67 22.78
N ASP A 18 3.32 -21.67 22.23
CA ASP A 18 3.80 -22.65 21.27
C ASP A 18 4.65 -23.69 22.04
N PRO A 19 4.33 -25.00 22.03
CA PRO A 19 5.11 -26.01 22.74
C PRO A 19 6.59 -26.09 22.34
N SER A 20 6.93 -25.65 21.13
CA SER A 20 8.32 -25.62 20.61
C SER A 20 9.03 -24.29 20.84
N LYS A 21 8.31 -23.17 21.02
CA LYS A 21 8.88 -21.81 21.10
C LYS A 21 8.54 -21.06 22.40
N GLY A 22 7.72 -21.65 23.27
CA GLY A 22 7.17 -21.02 24.46
C GLY A 22 6.12 -19.94 24.14
N TYR A 23 5.92 -19.01 25.09
CA TYR A 23 5.01 -17.89 24.90
C TYR A 23 5.46 -17.00 23.73
N THR A 24 4.66 -17.01 22.67
CA THR A 24 4.97 -16.41 21.38
C THR A 24 4.02 -15.24 21.10
N LYS A 25 4.61 -14.10 20.72
CA LYS A 25 3.92 -12.92 20.21
C LYS A 25 4.03 -12.91 18.70
N ASN A 26 2.92 -13.12 18.01
CA ASN A 26 2.87 -13.15 16.54
C ASN A 26 2.18 -11.89 16.01
N TYR A 27 2.86 -11.19 15.10
CA TYR A 27 2.36 -10.00 14.42
C TYR A 27 2.34 -10.28 12.93
N VAL A 28 1.18 -10.08 12.30
CA VAL A 28 0.99 -10.32 10.86
C VAL A 28 0.42 -9.06 10.23
N CYS A 29 0.99 -8.63 9.11
CA CYS A 29 0.48 -7.52 8.33
C CYS A 29 0.25 -7.95 6.88
N ASN A 30 -0.93 -7.66 6.36
CA ASN A 30 -1.27 -7.82 4.95
C ASN A 30 -1.19 -6.46 4.26
N TYR A 31 -0.63 -6.45 3.05
CA TYR A 31 -0.36 -5.27 2.25
C TYR A 31 -1.17 -5.32 0.97
N GLY A 32 -1.82 -4.20 0.62
CA GLY A 32 -2.74 -4.11 -0.51
C GLY A 32 -2.52 -2.84 -1.34
N PRO A 33 -2.65 -2.90 -2.67
CA PRO A 33 -2.49 -4.08 -3.52
C PRO A 33 -1.18 -4.85 -3.23
N GLY A 34 -1.14 -6.12 -3.63
CA GLY A 34 0.07 -6.95 -3.47
C GLY A 34 1.24 -6.42 -4.31
N GLY A 35 2.45 -6.72 -3.87
CA GLY A 35 3.68 -6.29 -4.52
C GLY A 35 4.72 -7.41 -4.58
N ASN A 36 5.99 -7.04 -4.78
CA ASN A 36 7.12 -7.96 -4.94
C ASN A 36 6.88 -8.97 -6.07
N VAL A 37 6.33 -8.48 -7.18
CA VAL A 37 6.07 -9.31 -8.36
C VAL A 37 7.39 -9.61 -9.06
N LEU A 38 7.64 -10.88 -9.34
CA LEU A 38 8.87 -11.33 -9.99
C LEU A 38 9.07 -10.63 -11.34
N GLY A 39 10.26 -10.08 -11.57
CA GLY A 39 10.59 -9.36 -12.80
C GLY A 39 10.05 -7.93 -12.87
N GLN A 40 9.32 -7.45 -11.86
CA GLN A 40 8.90 -6.05 -11.76
C GLN A 40 9.75 -5.27 -10.76
N THR A 41 9.87 -3.97 -10.98
CA THR A 41 10.54 -3.05 -10.05
C THR A 41 9.55 -2.53 -9.01
N PRO A 42 9.96 -2.33 -7.75
CA PRO A 42 9.09 -1.88 -6.68
C PRO A 42 8.59 -0.44 -6.83
N TYR A 43 9.24 0.36 -7.66
CA TYR A 43 8.90 1.73 -7.98
C TYR A 43 9.69 2.16 -9.20
N GLU A 44 9.21 3.19 -9.89
CA GLU A 44 9.94 3.84 -10.95
C GLU A 44 11.03 4.77 -10.37
N LYS A 45 12.21 4.75 -10.98
CA LYS A 45 13.31 5.63 -10.56
C LYS A 45 13.08 7.03 -11.13
N GLY A 46 13.10 8.05 -10.27
CA GLY A 46 13.00 9.44 -10.70
C GLY A 46 12.60 10.37 -9.57
N TYR A 47 12.28 11.61 -9.95
CA TYR A 47 11.60 12.55 -9.06
C TYR A 47 10.13 12.15 -8.90
N PRO A 48 9.48 12.52 -7.77
CA PRO A 48 8.05 12.30 -7.57
C PRO A 48 7.21 12.88 -8.72
N ARG A 49 6.22 12.10 -9.17
CA ARG A 49 5.36 12.41 -10.33
C ARG A 49 3.91 12.02 -10.04
N CYS A 50 3.38 12.41 -8.87
CA CYS A 50 2.05 11.95 -8.44
C CYS A 50 0.92 12.30 -9.44
N ASN A 51 1.01 13.48 -10.06
CA ASN A 51 0.00 13.97 -10.99
C ASN A 51 -0.12 13.10 -12.26
N GLU A 52 0.95 12.44 -12.71
CA GLU A 52 0.91 11.52 -13.87
C GLU A 52 0.02 10.29 -13.61
N TYR A 53 -0.25 10.00 -12.33
CA TYR A 53 -1.06 8.88 -11.86
C TYR A 53 -2.41 9.31 -11.26
N GLY A 54 -2.85 10.56 -11.49
CA GLY A 54 -4.10 11.08 -10.90
C GLY A 54 -4.04 11.29 -9.38
N LEU A 55 -2.83 11.31 -8.81
CA LEU A 55 -2.58 11.52 -7.38
C LEU A 55 -2.03 12.93 -7.13
N GLN A 56 -1.97 13.34 -5.87
CA GLN A 56 -1.38 14.64 -5.48
C GLN A 56 -0.15 14.42 -4.60
N GLU A 57 0.79 15.36 -4.61
CA GLU A 57 1.97 15.33 -3.74
C GLU A 57 1.58 15.53 -2.26
N SER A 58 2.09 14.69 -1.36
CA SER A 58 1.76 14.76 0.06
C SER A 58 2.48 15.90 0.76
N SER A 59 1.70 16.87 1.24
CA SER A 59 2.20 17.95 2.10
C SER A 59 2.70 17.46 3.46
N ARG A 60 2.26 16.27 3.90
CA ARG A 60 2.65 15.67 5.19
C ARG A 60 3.84 14.72 5.07
N TYR A 61 3.96 14.04 3.95
CA TYR A 61 4.96 12.98 3.73
C TYR A 61 5.71 13.25 2.43
N SER A 62 6.80 14.01 2.53
CA SER A 62 7.62 14.38 1.37
C SER A 62 8.06 13.14 0.57
N GLY A 63 7.87 13.19 -0.75
CA GLY A 63 8.17 12.09 -1.67
C GLY A 63 7.10 11.00 -1.78
N LEU A 64 5.95 11.15 -1.11
CA LEU A 64 4.80 10.25 -1.25
C LEU A 64 3.61 10.94 -1.93
N CYS A 65 2.80 10.14 -2.61
CA CYS A 65 1.55 10.56 -3.20
C CYS A 65 0.36 10.36 -2.25
N LEU A 66 -0.64 11.24 -2.35
CA LEU A 66 -1.94 11.13 -1.70
C LEU A 66 -3.05 10.93 -2.74
N LYS A 67 -4.11 10.25 -2.30
CA LYS A 67 -5.32 10.08 -3.07
C LYS A 67 -6.20 11.32 -2.93
N PRO A 68 -6.75 11.88 -4.03
CA PRO A 68 -7.73 12.95 -3.96
C PRO A 68 -8.96 12.54 -3.12
N ASN A 69 -9.68 13.51 -2.56
CA ASN A 69 -10.88 13.23 -1.73
C ASN A 69 -11.99 12.46 -2.47
N ASN A 70 -12.00 12.50 -3.81
CA ASN A 70 -13.03 11.89 -4.66
C ASN A 70 -12.71 10.44 -5.04
N TYR A 71 -11.62 9.88 -4.49
CA TYR A 71 -11.07 8.57 -4.82
C TYR A 71 -11.88 7.44 -4.19
N TYR A 72 -12.18 6.37 -4.95
CA TYR A 72 -12.86 5.17 -4.46
C TYR A 72 -12.05 3.89 -4.73
N TYR A 73 -12.13 2.93 -3.83
CA TYR A 73 -11.56 1.60 -4.02
C TYR A 73 -12.51 0.77 -4.89
N GLY A 74 -12.12 0.48 -6.14
CA GLY A 74 -12.84 -0.46 -7.00
C GLY A 74 -12.67 -1.92 -6.54
N ILE A 75 -13.53 -2.81 -7.03
CA ILE A 75 -13.53 -4.27 -6.74
C ILE A 75 -12.21 -4.99 -7.08
N SER A 76 -11.35 -4.39 -7.89
CA SER A 76 -10.03 -4.94 -8.26
C SER A 76 -8.86 -4.25 -7.55
N ASN A 77 -9.12 -3.40 -6.55
CA ASN A 77 -8.13 -2.53 -5.87
C ASN A 77 -7.32 -1.62 -6.81
N PHE A 78 -7.66 -1.56 -8.09
CA PHE A 78 -7.12 -0.58 -9.02
C PHE A 78 -7.71 0.80 -8.73
N ILE A 79 -6.89 1.82 -8.97
CA ILE A 79 -7.28 3.21 -8.98
C ILE A 79 -8.28 3.38 -10.12
N LEU A 80 -9.55 3.59 -9.79
CA LEU A 80 -10.55 4.01 -10.76
C LEU A 80 -10.86 5.46 -10.47
N ASP A 81 -10.37 6.36 -11.33
CA ASP A 81 -10.92 7.70 -11.38
C ASP A 81 -12.42 7.56 -11.61
N ARG A 82 -13.20 8.26 -10.78
CA ARG A 82 -14.64 8.35 -11.02
C ARG A 82 -14.76 9.11 -12.33
N VAL A 83 -14.94 8.38 -13.43
CA VAL A 83 -15.22 8.95 -14.75
C VAL A 83 -16.30 10.01 -14.54
N SER A 84 -15.95 11.22 -14.92
CA SER A 84 -16.78 12.40 -15.00
C SER A 84 -18.20 12.05 -15.48
N HIS A 85 -19.17 12.24 -14.60
CA HIS A 85 -20.51 12.68 -15.01
C HIS A 85 -20.60 14.17 -14.72
#